data_AF-A0A815H0V6-F1
#
_entry.id   AF-A0A815H0V6-F1
#
_cell.length_a   1.000
_cell.length_b   1.000
_cell.length_c   1.000
_cell.angle_alpha   90.00
_cell.angle_beta   90.00
_cell.angle_gamma   90.00
#
_symmetry.space_group_name_H-M   'P 1'
#
loop_
_entity.id
_entity.type
_entity.pdbx_description
1 polymer ?
#
loop_
_entity_poly.entity_id
_entity_poly.type
_entity_poly.pdbx_seq_one_letter_code
_entity_poly.pdbx_strand_id
1 'polypeptide(L)' 'MKFVEDLPHESTDNVGVIFILTIDPSKISTSNTPFAMIDKHSAVPGEKEILFTMHSVFRVVEIKQTAKNNRLWEVQLT' A
#
# COMPACT_ATOMS: atom_id res chain seq x y z
N MET A 1 -6.25 -12.11 -0.39
CA MET A 1 -6.40 -10.86 0.40
C MET A 1 -7.18 -11.17 1.68
N LYS A 2 -6.69 -12.09 2.52
CA LYS A 2 -7.37 -12.51 3.75
C LYS A 2 -7.50 -11.38 4.79
N PHE A 3 -6.51 -10.47 4.82
CA PHE A 3 -6.44 -9.37 5.79
C PHE A 3 -7.63 -8.38 5.73
N VAL A 4 -8.24 -8.22 4.55
CA VAL A 4 -9.37 -7.33 4.35
C VAL A 4 -10.69 -7.96 4.81
N GLU A 5 -10.75 -9.29 4.78
CA GLU A 5 -11.92 -10.09 5.12
C GLU A 5 -12.00 -10.36 6.64
N ASP A 6 -10.87 -10.32 7.34
CA ASP A 6 -10.75 -10.56 8.79
C ASP A 6 -10.79 -9.27 9.65
N LEU A 7 -11.28 -8.14 9.11
CA LEU A 7 -11.47 -6.95 9.94
C LEU A 7 -12.50 -7.26 11.04
N PRO A 8 -12.13 -7.20 12.33
CA PRO A 8 -13.00 -7.61 13.42
C PRO A 8 -14.25 -6.73 13.44
N HIS A 9 -15.36 -7.34 13.81
CA HIS A 9 -16.67 -6.71 13.98
C HIS A 9 -16.72 -5.80 15.22
N GLU A 10 -15.64 -5.10 15.52
CA GLU A 10 -15.38 -4.43 16.79
C GLU A 10 -15.19 -2.92 16.53
N SER A 11 -16.23 -2.18 16.90
CA SER A 11 -16.52 -0.75 16.66
C SER A 11 -16.99 -0.39 15.23
N THR A 12 -18.12 0.31 15.15
CA THR A 12 -18.71 0.85 13.90
C THR A 12 -17.89 1.99 13.29
N ASP A 13 -16.90 2.50 14.02
CA ASP A 13 -16.24 3.76 13.72
C ASP A 13 -14.89 3.57 12.99
N ASN A 14 -14.43 2.32 12.89
CA ASN A 14 -13.18 2.00 12.18
C ASN A 14 -13.42 1.83 10.68
N VAL A 15 -12.46 2.28 9.87
CA VAL A 15 -12.43 2.02 8.43
C VAL A 15 -11.07 1.46 8.04
N GLY A 16 -11.07 0.52 7.10
CA GLY A 16 -9.85 0.02 6.47
C GLY A 16 -9.40 1.00 5.39
N VAL A 17 -8.08 1.19 5.27
CA VAL A 17 -7.46 1.98 4.21
C VAL A 17 -6.38 1.14 3.54
N ILE A 18 -6.42 1.03 2.21
CA ILE A 18 -5.41 0.36 1.40
C ILE A 18 -4.73 1.40 0.54
N PHE A 19 -3.42 1.53 0.69
CA PHE A 19 -2.60 2.35 -0.19
C PHE A 19 -2.17 1.55 -1.41
N ILE A 20 -2.38 2.12 -2.59
CA ILE A 20 -2.04 1.50 -3.86
C ILE A 20 -0.99 2.36 -4.53
N LEU A 21 0.21 1.79 -4.70
CA LEU A 21 1.35 2.41 -5.37
C LEU A 21 1.62 1.67 -6.66
N THR A 22 1.73 2.40 -7.78
CA THR A 22 2.18 1.83 -9.06
C THR A 22 3.58 2.32 -9.35
N ILE A 23 4.56 1.42 -9.26
CA ILE A 23 5.96 1.71 -9.57
C ILE A 23 6.21 1.29 -11.02
N ASP A 24 6.55 2.23 -11.88
CA ASP A 24 6.97 1.97 -13.26
C ASP A 24 8.47 2.25 -13.40
N PRO A 25 9.34 1.23 -13.34
CA PRO A 25 10.79 1.41 -13.40
C PRO A 25 11.27 2.17 -14.64
N SER A 26 10.52 2.15 -15.74
CA SER A 26 10.87 2.87 -16.96
C SER A 26 10.73 4.39 -16.83
N LYS A 27 9.94 4.86 -15.87
CA LYS A 27 9.70 6.28 -15.58
C LYS A 27 10.53 6.81 -14.41
N ILE A 28 11.30 5.94 -13.76
CA ILE A 28 12.10 6.30 -12.58
C ILE A 28 13.45 6.82 -13.06
N SER A 29 13.69 8.11 -12.86
CA SER A 29 14.99 8.73 -13.10
C SER A 29 15.92 8.54 -11.88
N THR A 30 17.21 8.83 -12.03
CA THR A 30 18.18 8.81 -10.92
C THR A 30 17.86 9.81 -9.79
N SER A 31 16.88 10.72 -9.95
CA SER A 31 16.43 11.62 -8.89
C SER A 31 15.17 11.15 -8.16
N ASN A 32 14.65 9.96 -8.45
CA ASN A 32 13.46 9.42 -7.81
C ASN A 32 13.79 8.75 -6.46
N THR A 33 12.75 8.60 -5.62
CA THR A 33 12.81 7.91 -4.33
C THR A 33 13.42 6.51 -4.48
N PRO A 34 14.55 6.20 -3.81
CA PRO A 34 15.13 4.87 -3.85
C PRO A 34 14.25 3.83 -3.17
N PHE A 35 14.20 2.63 -3.74
CA PHE A 35 13.49 1.48 -3.18
C PHE A 35 14.23 0.18 -3.51
N ALA A 36 13.97 -0.86 -2.72
CA ALA A 36 14.52 -2.19 -2.93
C ALA A 36 13.46 -3.25 -2.67
N MET A 37 13.48 -4.33 -3.47
CA MET A 37 12.78 -5.56 -3.12
C MET A 37 13.59 -6.31 -2.07
N ILE A 38 12.96 -6.66 -0.95
CA ILE A 38 13.59 -7.36 0.16
C ILE A 38 12.83 -8.62 0.56
N ASP A 39 12.06 -9.20 -0.37
CA ASP A 39 11.30 -10.44 -0.20
C ASP A 39 12.15 -11.61 0.35
N LYS A 40 13.43 -11.69 -0.05
CA LYS A 40 14.38 -12.69 0.47
C LYS A 40 14.90 -12.41 1.88
N HIS A 41 14.68 -11.22 2.39
CA HIS A 41 15.16 -10.73 3.68
C HIS A 41 14.02 -10.32 4.62
N SER A 42 12.76 -10.53 4.22
CA SER A 42 11.60 -10.16 5.00
C SER A 42 11.48 -11.01 6.26
N ALA A 43 11.00 -10.39 7.35
CA ALA A 43 10.65 -11.11 8.58
C ALA A 43 9.45 -12.03 8.38
N VAL A 44 8.61 -11.77 7.37
CA VAL A 44 7.41 -12.56 7.08
C VAL A 44 7.63 -13.32 5.77
N PRO A 45 7.78 -14.66 5.83
CA PRO A 45 8.00 -15.46 4.64
C PRO A 45 6.83 -15.37 3.65
N GLY A 46 7.15 -15.21 2.36
CA GLY A 46 6.17 -15.20 1.27
C GLY A 46 5.61 -13.82 0.94
N GLU A 47 5.94 -12.78 1.71
CA GLU A 47 5.65 -11.41 1.35
C GLU A 47 6.59 -10.93 0.23
N LYS A 48 6.04 -10.17 -0.72
CA LYS A 48 6.81 -9.50 -1.77
C LYS A 48 7.16 -8.09 -1.32
N GLU A 49 7.87 -8.00 -0.19
CA GLU A 49 8.13 -6.74 0.49
C GLU A 49 9.01 -5.81 -0.36
N ILE A 50 8.61 -4.54 -0.43
CA ILE A 50 9.37 -3.44 -1.03
C ILE A 50 9.67 -2.44 0.06
N LEU A 51 10.96 -2.18 0.29
CA LEU A 51 11.44 -1.18 1.24
C LEU A 51 11.78 0.11 0.51
N PHE A 52 11.14 1.19 0.89
CA PHE A 52 11.51 2.55 0.48
C PHE A 52 12.46 3.16 1.50
N THR A 53 13.31 4.10 1.07
CA THR A 53 14.10 4.89 2.02
C THR A 53 13.22 5.68 2.98
N MET A 54 13.72 5.94 4.19
CA MET A 54 13.07 6.87 5.10
C MET A 54 12.87 8.25 4.46
N HIS A 55 11.81 8.96 4.85
CA HIS A 55 11.43 10.28 4.31
C HIS A 55 11.00 10.28 2.84
N SER A 56 10.53 9.12 2.35
CA SER A 56 9.84 9.02 1.06
C SER A 56 8.49 9.76 1.12
N VAL A 57 8.26 10.66 0.17
CA VAL A 57 7.00 11.40 0.05
C VAL A 57 6.21 10.87 -1.13
N PHE A 58 4.95 10.54 -0.88
CA PHE A 58 3.99 10.11 -1.89
C PHE A 58 2.84 11.11 -1.98
N ARG A 59 2.33 11.34 -3.20
CA ARG A 59 1.18 12.22 -3.42
C ARG A 59 -0.08 11.40 -3.61
N VAL A 60 -1.16 11.80 -2.93
CA VAL A 60 -2.48 11.22 -3.13
C VAL A 60 -3.04 11.69 -4.47
N VAL A 61 -3.39 10.74 -5.33
CA VAL A 61 -3.99 10.99 -6.64
C VAL A 61 -5.51 10.87 -6.56
N GLU A 62 -6.00 9.80 -5.93
CA GLU A 62 -7.42 9.49 -5.85
C GLU A 62 -7.70 8.75 -4.53
N ILE A 63 -8.86 9.02 -3.95
CA ILE A 63 -9.41 8.28 -2.82
C ILE A 63 -10.78 7.78 -3.25
N LYS A 64 -11.00 6.47 -3.16
CA LYS A 64 -12.29 5.87 -3.51
C LYS A 64 -12.67 4.76 -2.55
N GLN A 65 -13.98 4.60 -2.34
CA GLN A 65 -14.50 3.49 -1.55
C GLN A 65 -14.60 2.24 -2.42
N THR A 66 -14.26 1.10 -1.86
CA THR A 66 -14.31 -0.17 -2.59
C THR A 66 -15.76 -0.59 -2.78
N ALA A 67 -16.18 -0.91 -4.01
CA ALA A 67 -17.57 -1.30 -4.29
C ALA A 67 -18.05 -2.54 -3.50
N LYS A 68 -17.10 -3.37 -3.03
CA LYS A 68 -17.36 -4.63 -2.31
C LYS A 68 -17.44 -4.47 -0.80
N ASN A 69 -16.85 -3.41 -0.23
CA ASN A 69 -16.81 -3.19 1.22
C ASN A 69 -16.88 -1.68 1.48
N ASN A 70 -18.01 -1.23 2.04
CA ASN A 70 -18.26 0.18 2.29
C ASN A 70 -17.39 0.79 3.40
N ARG A 71 -16.64 -0.03 4.12
CA ARG A 71 -15.69 0.37 5.15
C ARG A 71 -14.25 0.30 4.68
N LEU A 72 -14.01 0.01 3.41
CA LEU A 72 -12.67 -0.08 2.83
C LEU A 72 -12.43 1.01 1.80
N TRP A 73 -11.41 1.82 2.04
CA TRP A 73 -10.99 2.91 1.19
C TRP A 73 -9.70 2.57 0.47
N GLU A 74 -9.67 2.77 -0.83
CA GLU A 74 -8.49 2.68 -1.66
C GLU A 74 -7.92 4.08 -1.88
N VAL A 75 -6.63 4.25 -1.58
CA VAL A 75 -5.90 5.51 -1.76
C VAL A 75 -4.81 5.27 -2.79
N GLN A 76 -4.98 5.87 -3.97
CA GLN A 76 -4.00 5.80 -5.05
C GLN A 76 -2.90 6.82 -4.79
N LEU A 77 -1.64 6.37 -4.83
CA LEU A 77 -0.45 7.17 -4.57
C LEU A 77 0.49 7.20 -5.78
N THR A 78 1.22 8.30 -5.94
CA THR A 78 2.32 8.48 -6.91
C THR A 78 3.58 9.05 -6.29
#